data_AF-Q284T9-F1
#
_entry.id   AF-Q284T9-F1
#
_cell.length_a   1.000
_cell.length_b   1.000
_cell.length_c   1.000
_cell.angle_alpha   90.00
_cell.angle_beta   90.00
_cell.angle_gamma   90.00
#
_symmetry.space_group_name_H-M   'P 1'
#
loop_
_entity.id
_entity.type
_entity.pdbx_description
1 polymer ?
#
loop_
_entity_poly.entity_id
_entity_poly.type
_entity_poly.pdbx_seq_one_letter_code
_entity_poly.pdbx_strand_id
1 'polypeptide(L)' 'PKHPWKALCTKLLCPRLTKTQLPESVTIQKAKKYAQEAEFWQYMGSKMYFVMVPSGSIKTLVTVFAVK' A
#
# COMPACT_ATOMS: atom_id res chain seq x y z
N PRO A 1 -13.19 11.27 3.46
CA PRO A 1 -12.59 12.33 4.33
C PRO A 1 -12.43 13.64 3.54
N LYS A 2 -12.70 14.81 4.14
CA LYS A 2 -12.57 16.12 3.47
C LYS A 2 -11.15 16.40 2.93
N HIS A 3 -10.13 15.78 3.52
CA HIS A 3 -8.72 15.88 3.06
C HIS A 3 -8.08 14.49 2.99
N PRO A 4 -8.28 13.75 1.89
CA PRO A 4 -7.84 12.37 1.77
C PRO A 4 -6.31 12.23 1.83
N TRP A 5 -5.57 13.19 1.25
CA TRP A 5 -4.10 13.19 1.29
C TRP A 5 -3.55 13.37 2.71
N LYS A 6 -4.09 14.31 3.48
CA LYS A 6 -3.70 14.53 4.88
C LYS A 6 -3.98 13.30 5.74
N ALA A 7 -5.16 12.69 5.58
CA ALA A 7 -5.53 11.48 6.30
C ALA A 7 -4.62 10.29 5.97
N LEU A 8 -4.18 10.18 4.72
CA LEU A 8 -3.21 9.18 4.27
C LEU A 8 -1.84 9.39 4.93
N CYS A 9 -1.29 10.61 4.85
CA CYS A 9 0.00 10.94 5.47
C CYS A 9 0.00 10.65 6.97
N THR A 10 -1.06 11.03 7.69
CA THR A 10 -1.19 10.74 9.13
C THR A 10 -1.21 9.23 9.43
N LYS A 11 -1.83 8.41 8.57
CA LYS A 11 -1.85 6.94 8.73
C LYS A 11 -0.49 6.30 8.47
N LEU A 12 0.26 6.80 7.49
CA LEU A 12 1.61 6.31 7.16
C LEU A 12 2.63 6.63 8.25
N LEU A 13 2.45 7.74 8.97
CA LEU A 13 3.30 8.12 10.10
C LEU A 13 2.92 7.43 11.42
N CYS A 14 1.96 6.51 11.41
CA CYS A 14 1.52 5.84 12.63
C CYS A 14 2.57 4.84 13.10
N PRO A 15 3.07 4.92 14.36
CA PRO A 15 4.08 3.99 14.88
C PRO A 15 3.56 2.55 15.03
N ARG A 16 2.24 2.34 14.91
CA ARG A 16 1.61 1.02 14.88
C ARG A 16 1.53 0.41 13.47
N LEU A 17 2.09 1.07 12.47
CA LEU A 17 2.16 0.53 11.12
C LEU A 17 3.17 -0.62 11.07
N THR A 18 2.70 -1.83 10.76
CA THR A 18 3.52 -3.03 10.68
C THR A 18 3.61 -3.52 9.24
N LYS A 19 4.77 -4.06 8.82
CA LYS A 19 4.89 -4.75 7.52
C LYS A 19 3.95 -5.95 7.50
N THR A 20 3.26 -6.17 6.39
CA THR A 20 2.39 -7.34 6.18
C THR A 20 2.66 -7.93 4.80
N GLN A 21 2.31 -9.20 4.61
CA GLN A 21 2.24 -9.79 3.29
C GLN A 21 0.90 -9.44 2.64
N LEU A 22 0.93 -9.04 1.36
CA LEU A 22 -0.30 -8.86 0.60
C LEU A 22 -0.99 -10.21 0.36
N PRO A 23 -2.33 -10.21 0.18
CA PRO A 23 -3.03 -11.35 -0.38
C PRO A 23 -2.39 -11.80 -1.69
N GLU A 24 -2.21 -13.11 -1.83
CA GLU A 24 -1.47 -13.74 -2.93
C GLU A 24 -1.99 -13.34 -4.32
N SER A 25 -3.31 -13.24 -4.47
CA SER A 25 -3.96 -12.78 -5.72
C SER A 25 -3.54 -11.37 -6.13
N VAL A 26 -3.34 -10.47 -5.15
CA VAL A 26 -2.89 -9.10 -5.37
C VAL A 26 -1.39 -9.09 -5.65
N THR A 27 -0.61 -9.90 -4.94
CA THR A 27 0.83 -10.07 -5.18
C THR A 27 1.08 -10.53 -6.62
N ILE A 28 0.33 -11.52 -7.12
CA ILE A 28 0.46 -12.03 -8.49
C ILE A 28 0.07 -10.97 -9.53
N GLN A 29 -1.05 -10.26 -9.34
CA GLN A 29 -1.46 -9.17 -10.24
C GLN A 29 -0.47 -8.00 -10.25
N LYS A 30 0.08 -7.65 -9.08
CA LYS A 30 1.05 -6.55 -8.94
C LYS A 30 2.42 -6.95 -9.43
N ALA A 31 2.88 -8.18 -9.20
CA ALA A 31 4.12 -8.73 -9.76
C ALA A 31 4.05 -8.75 -11.30
N LYS A 32 2.89 -9.13 -11.87
CA LYS A 32 2.68 -9.08 -13.31
C LYS A 32 2.69 -7.65 -13.88
N LYS A 33 2.35 -6.64 -13.06
CA LYS A 33 2.28 -5.21 -13.46
C LYS A 33 3.54 -4.40 -13.13
N TYR A 34 4.31 -4.81 -12.12
CA TYR A 34 5.36 -4.01 -11.47
C TYR A 34 6.53 -4.90 -10.99
N ALA A 35 6.97 -5.80 -11.88
CA ALA A 35 7.80 -6.98 -11.63
C ALA A 35 9.15 -6.81 -10.89
N GLN A 36 9.50 -5.64 -10.35
CA GLN A 36 10.81 -5.45 -9.73
C GLN A 36 10.81 -5.26 -8.21
N GLU A 37 10.16 -4.27 -7.58
CA GLU A 37 10.46 -4.02 -6.15
C GLU A 37 9.30 -3.37 -5.38
N ALA A 38 8.11 -3.97 -5.43
CA ALA A 38 6.98 -3.41 -4.69
C ALA A 38 7.09 -3.68 -3.17
N GLU A 39 7.13 -2.62 -2.35
CA GLU A 39 6.99 -2.74 -0.90
C GLU A 39 5.53 -2.68 -0.48
N PHE A 40 5.14 -3.56 0.44
CA PHE A 40 3.76 -3.75 0.85
C PHE A 40 3.54 -3.43 2.33
N TRP A 41 2.57 -2.57 2.60
CA TRP A 41 2.24 -2.11 3.95
C TRP A 41 0.74 -2.18 4.20
N GLN A 42 0.33 -2.48 5.43
CA GLN A 42 -1.09 -2.49 5.83
C GLN A 42 -1.23 -1.85 7.20
N TYR A 43 -2.35 -1.15 7.39
CA TYR A 43 -2.76 -0.77 8.74
C TYR A 43 -3.51 -1.94 9.40
N MET A 44 -2.92 -2.48 10.47
CA MET A 44 -3.42 -3.67 11.17
C MET A 44 -4.91 -3.56 11.51
N GLY A 45 -5.68 -4.63 11.25
CA GLY A 45 -7.12 -4.68 11.50
C GLY A 45 -7.98 -3.85 10.53
N SER A 46 -7.39 -3.27 9.48
CA SER A 46 -8.14 -2.58 8.43
C SER A 46 -8.01 -3.24 7.07
N LYS A 47 -8.99 -2.94 6.19
CA LYS A 47 -8.99 -3.35 4.78
C LYS A 47 -8.19 -2.42 3.87
N MET A 48 -7.32 -1.60 4.45
CA MET A 48 -6.55 -0.58 3.74
C MET A 48 -5.11 -1.06 3.55
N TYR A 49 -4.70 -1.18 2.29
CA TYR A 49 -3.38 -1.64 1.87
C TYR A 49 -2.66 -0.52 1.12
N PHE A 50 -1.34 -0.48 1.29
CA PHE A 50 -0.45 0.45 0.61
C PHE A 50 0.60 -0.34 -0.15
N VAL A 51 0.78 0.01 -1.41
CA VAL A 51 1.83 -0.55 -2.27
C VAL A 51 2.72 0.58 -2.72
N MET A 52 4.00 0.52 -2.37
CA MET A 52 5.03 1.42 -2.88
C MET A 52 5.70 0.75 -4.06
N VAL A 53 5.59 1.36 -5.23
CA VAL A 53 6.20 0.87 -6.46
C VAL A 53 7.30 1.85 -6.89
N PRO A 54 8.59 1.48 -6.80
CA PRO A 54 9.67 2.25 -7.38
C PRO A 54 9.72 2.05 -8.90
N SER A 55 9.98 3.12 -9.64
CA SER A 55 10.25 3.12 -11.08
C SER A 55 11.31 4.18 -11.37
N GLY A 56 12.57 3.76 -11.47
CA GLY A 56 13.71 4.66 -11.54
C GLY A 56 13.76 5.59 -10.32
N SER A 57 13.74 6.91 -10.55
CA SER A 57 13.73 7.93 -9.50
C SER A 57 12.34 8.24 -8.93
N ILE A 58 11.28 7.66 -9.49
CA ILE A 58 9.89 7.92 -9.11
C ILE A 58 9.40 6.83 -8.16
N LYS A 59 8.79 7.21 -7.03
CA LYS A 59 8.08 6.31 -6.12
C LYS A 59 6.58 6.54 -6.21
N THR A 60 5.84 5.51 -6.62
CA THR A 60 4.37 5.57 -6.72
C THR A 60 3.74 4.87 -5.52
N LEU A 61 2.89 5.59 -4.78
CA LEU A 61 2.10 5.03 -3.69
C LEU A 61 0.69 4.68 -4.18
N VAL A 62 0.34 3.40 -4.16
CA VAL A 62 -1.00 2.91 -4.48
C VAL A 62 -1.73 2.55 -3.20
N THR A 63 -2.89 3.16 -2.97
CA THR A 63 -3.79 2.78 -1.87
C THR A 63 -4.88 1.86 -2.40
N VAL A 64 -5.06 0.71 -1.77
CA VAL A 64 -6.11 -0.27 -2.11
C VAL A 64 -7.03 -0.43 -0.92
N PHE A 65 -8.34 -0.35 -1.17
CA PHE A 65 -9.37 -0.68 -0.20
C PHE A 65 -10.03 -1.98 -0.62
N ALA A 66 -9.88 -3.03 0.19
CA ALA A 66 -10.66 -4.25 -0.04
C ALA A 66 -12.11 -3.98 0.37
N VAL A 67 -13.01 -3.93 -0.61
CA VAL A 67 -14.44 -4.05 -0.37
C VAL A 67 -14.78 -5.53 -0.13
N LYS A 68 -15.83 -5.79 0.65
CA LYS A 68 -16.27 -7.15 0.97
C LYS A 68 -16.66 -7.89 -0.31
#